data_AF-A0A843I525-F1
#
_entry.id   AF-A0A843I525-F1
#
_cell.length_a   1.000
_cell.length_b   1.000
_cell.length_c   1.000
_cell.angle_alpha   90.00
_cell.angle_beta   90.00
_cell.angle_gamma   90.00
#
_symmetry.space_group_name_H-M   'P 1'
#
loop_
_entity.id
_entity.type
_entity.pdbx_description
1 polymer ?
#
loop_
_entity_poly.entity_id
_entity_poly.type
_entity_poly.pdbx_seq_one_letter_code
_entity_poly.pdbx_strand_id
1 'polypeptide(L)'
;MEQLYCLKPIGYVRRGEGVSREEIVEIILYDEYMGSLKGLEDYSHAILLYYMHLAKWNGELIVNWQGHEVGVFATRSPVRPNPIGLSVVEIIKVYNTSLKVKGINAYNGTPVLDIKPYDYWDRPERIKVPEWHPTTKHK
;
A
#
# COMPACT_ATOMS: atom_id res chain seq x y z
N MET A 1 25.02 7.52 15.56
CA MET A 1 24.49 6.17 15.85
C MET A 1 23.29 5.96 14.95
N GLU A 2 23.21 4.85 14.24
CA GLU A 2 22.01 4.51 13.47
C GLU A 2 20.89 4.15 14.45
N GLN A 3 19.82 4.94 14.44
CA GLN A 3 18.60 4.63 15.18
C GLN A 3 17.73 3.74 14.29
N LEU A 4 17.52 2.50 14.74
CA LEU A 4 16.60 1.57 14.07
C LEU A 4 15.19 1.75 14.62
N TYR A 5 14.21 1.62 13.73
CA TYR A 5 12.79 1.67 14.05
C TYR A 5 12.16 0.32 13.76
N CYS A 6 11.45 -0.25 14.74
CA CYS A 6 10.72 -1.50 14.58
C CYS A 6 9.23 -1.20 14.40
N LEU A 7 8.63 -1.79 13.37
CA LEU A 7 7.20 -1.68 13.12
C LEU A 7 6.50 -2.98 13.50
N LYS A 8 5.38 -2.87 14.21
CA LYS A 8 4.50 -3.99 14.51
C LYS A 8 3.33 -3.96 13.53
N PRO A 9 3.05 -5.06 12.80
CA PRO A 9 1.84 -5.12 11.98
C PRO A 9 0.59 -4.99 12.84
N ILE A 10 -0.40 -4.26 12.34
CA ILE A 10 -1.71 -4.10 12.97
C ILE A 10 -2.73 -5.14 12.48
N GLY A 11 -2.35 -5.89 11.46
CA GLY A 11 -3.21 -6.84 10.77
C GLY A 11 -2.55 -7.42 9.53
N TYR A 12 -3.36 -8.03 8.66
CA TYR A 12 -2.89 -8.65 7.43
C TYR A 12 -3.95 -8.60 6.32
N VAL A 13 -3.48 -8.77 5.08
CA VAL A 13 -4.32 -8.87 3.89
C VAL A 13 -4.87 -10.30 3.76
N ARG A 14 -6.18 -10.44 3.60
CA ARG A 14 -6.88 -11.69 3.29
C ARG A 14 -7.54 -11.61 1.92
N ARG A 15 -7.12 -12.45 0.97
CA ARG A 15 -7.69 -12.57 -0.37
C ARG A 15 -7.54 -13.97 -0.96
N GLY A 16 -8.23 -14.25 -2.07
CA GLY A 16 -8.11 -15.50 -2.81
C GLY A 16 -6.81 -15.60 -3.62
N GLU A 17 -6.76 -16.56 -4.55
CA GLU A 17 -5.63 -16.70 -5.48
C GLU A 17 -5.70 -15.60 -6.55
N GLY A 18 -4.81 -14.62 -6.47
CA GLY A 18 -4.71 -13.52 -7.43
C GLY A 18 -4.21 -12.22 -6.81
N VAL A 19 -3.88 -11.25 -7.68
CA VAL A 19 -3.47 -9.89 -7.28
C VAL A 19 -4.19 -8.78 -8.04
N SER A 20 -5.38 -9.08 -8.59
CA SER A 20 -6.19 -8.08 -9.32
C SER A 20 -6.60 -6.93 -8.41
N ARG A 21 -6.57 -5.70 -8.94
CA ARG A 21 -7.04 -4.51 -8.22
C ARG A 21 -8.57 -4.40 -8.16
N GLU A 22 -9.27 -5.12 -9.02
CA GLU A 22 -10.74 -5.13 -9.08
C GLU A 22 -11.38 -6.06 -8.04
N GLU A 23 -10.59 -7.00 -7.50
CA GLU A 23 -11.06 -7.93 -6.46
C GLU A 23 -11.32 -7.18 -5.15
N ILE A 24 -12.44 -7.48 -4.51
CA ILE A 24 -12.70 -7.02 -3.15
C ILE A 24 -11.83 -7.86 -2.22
N VAL A 25 -10.89 -7.19 -1.57
CA VAL A 25 -9.94 -7.77 -0.62
C VAL A 25 -10.32 -7.36 0.79
N GLU A 26 -10.04 -8.21 1.77
CA GLU A 26 -10.31 -7.91 3.17
C GLU A 26 -9.01 -7.65 3.93
N ILE A 27 -8.98 -6.57 4.70
CA ILE A 27 -7.92 -6.25 5.65
C ILE A 27 -8.40 -6.71 7.02
N ILE A 28 -7.70 -7.65 7.63
CA ILE A 28 -8.03 -8.20 8.94
C ILE A 28 -7.13 -7.55 9.98
N LEU A 29 -7.71 -6.87 10.96
CA LEU A 29 -6.98 -6.31 12.08
C LEU A 29 -6.84 -7.34 13.21
N TYR A 30 -5.77 -7.24 13.98
CA TYR A 30 -5.65 -7.98 15.23
C TYR A 30 -6.61 -7.42 16.29
N ASP A 31 -7.07 -8.28 17.20
CA ASP A 31 -8.11 -7.94 18.19
C ASP A 31 -7.75 -6.74 19.08
N GLU A 32 -6.46 -6.51 19.34
CA GLU A 32 -5.96 -5.36 20.10
C GLU A 32 -6.25 -4.00 19.42
N TYR A 33 -6.57 -3.98 18.13
CA TYR A 33 -6.98 -2.79 17.37
C TYR A 33 -8.49 -2.73 17.11
N MET A 34 -9.30 -3.55 17.78
CA MET A 34 -10.76 -3.53 17.62
C MET A 34 -11.35 -2.12 17.86
N GLY A 35 -12.26 -1.70 16.98
CA GLY A 35 -12.91 -0.39 17.07
C GLY A 35 -12.08 0.78 16.53
N SER A 36 -10.81 0.56 16.16
CA SER A 36 -9.95 1.59 15.55
C SER A 36 -10.44 2.10 14.19
N LEU A 37 -11.34 1.36 13.52
CA LEU A 37 -11.89 1.72 12.22
C LEU A 37 -13.13 2.62 12.28
N LYS A 38 -13.65 2.93 13.48
CA LYS A 38 -14.87 3.74 13.63
C LYS A 38 -14.73 5.11 12.96
N GLY A 39 -15.68 5.47 12.10
CA GLY A 39 -15.72 6.73 11.35
C GLY A 39 -14.96 6.66 10.02
N LEU A 40 -14.28 5.56 9.71
CA LEU A 40 -13.65 5.38 8.41
C LEU A 40 -14.69 5.19 7.30
N GLU A 41 -15.90 4.74 7.65
CA GLU A 41 -17.04 4.57 6.74
C GLU A 41 -17.55 5.88 6.12
N ASP A 42 -17.23 7.02 6.71
CA ASP A 42 -17.57 8.34 6.18
C ASP A 42 -16.63 8.77 5.04
N TYR A 43 -15.53 8.05 4.82
CA TYR A 43 -14.59 8.27 3.73
C TYR A 43 -14.85 7.29 2.57
N SER A 44 -14.66 7.78 1.34
CA SER A 44 -14.73 6.90 0.16
C SER A 44 -13.46 6.06 -0.03
N HIS A 45 -12.32 6.56 0.44
CA HIS A 45 -11.01 5.96 0.21
C HIS A 45 -10.12 6.03 1.45
N ALA A 46 -9.16 5.11 1.51
CA ALA A 46 -8.11 5.09 2.52
C ALA A 46 -6.74 4.89 1.87
N ILE A 47 -5.69 5.35 2.55
CA ILE A 47 -4.31 4.96 2.31
C ILE A 47 -4.01 3.76 3.18
N LEU A 48 -3.58 2.66 2.56
CA LEU A 48 -3.04 1.49 3.26
C LEU A 48 -1.52 1.45 3.13
N LEU A 49 -0.85 1.35 4.28
CA LEU A 49 0.58 1.05 4.35
C LEU A 49 0.77 -0.40 4.77
N TYR A 50 1.61 -1.13 4.04
CA TYR A 50 1.84 -2.55 4.27
C TYR A 50 3.29 -2.92 4.05
N TYR A 51 3.74 -4.01 4.69
CA TYR A 51 5.09 -4.50 4.53
C TYR A 51 5.15 -5.58 3.45
N MET A 52 5.88 -5.31 2.37
CA MET A 52 6.09 -6.27 1.26
C MET A 52 7.07 -7.36 1.71
N HIS A 53 6.62 -8.21 2.62
CA HIS A 53 7.40 -9.25 3.32
C HIS A 53 8.09 -10.28 2.42
N LEU A 54 7.67 -10.39 1.16
CA LEU A 54 8.31 -11.25 0.16
C LEU A 54 9.47 -10.55 -0.59
N ALA A 55 9.55 -9.22 -0.53
CA ALA A 55 10.61 -8.46 -1.16
C ALA A 55 11.90 -8.54 -0.31
N LYS A 56 13.02 -8.76 -0.99
CA LYS A 56 14.35 -8.80 -0.35
C LYS A 56 15.20 -7.69 -0.93
N TRP A 57 15.68 -6.80 -0.06
CA TRP A 57 16.59 -5.74 -0.47
C TRP A 57 17.91 -6.33 -0.96
N ASN A 58 18.38 -5.88 -2.13
CA ASN A 58 19.60 -6.37 -2.79
C ASN A 58 20.75 -5.35 -2.77
N GLY A 59 20.56 -4.15 -2.20
CA GLY A 59 21.57 -3.10 -2.16
C GLY A 59 21.61 -2.19 -3.39
N GLU A 60 20.83 -2.46 -4.44
CA GLU A 60 20.89 -1.72 -5.70
C GLU A 60 20.19 -0.36 -5.62
N LEU A 61 20.98 0.71 -5.64
CA LEU A 61 20.44 2.07 -5.62
C LEU A 61 19.95 2.55 -6.99
N ILE A 62 20.47 1.99 -8.08
CA ILE A 62 20.04 2.23 -9.46
C ILE A 62 19.41 0.95 -9.98
N VAL A 63 18.22 1.04 -10.55
CA VAL A 63 17.45 -0.10 -11.05
C VAL A 63 17.02 0.16 -12.49
N ASN A 64 16.90 -0.91 -13.28
CA ASN A 64 16.21 -0.82 -14.57
C ASN A 64 14.71 -0.84 -14.32
N TRP A 65 14.06 0.31 -14.52
CA TRP A 65 12.62 0.45 -14.42
C TRP A 65 12.03 0.78 -15.79
N GLN A 66 11.42 -0.23 -16.42
CA GLN A 66 10.79 -0.09 -17.73
C GLN A 66 11.75 0.45 -18.80
N GLY A 67 12.95 -0.12 -18.86
CA GLY A 67 13.96 0.25 -19.85
C GLY A 67 14.77 1.51 -19.50
N HIS A 68 14.54 2.12 -18.34
CA HIS A 68 15.26 3.30 -17.89
C HIS A 68 16.09 2.99 -16.64
N GLU A 69 17.35 3.39 -16.63
CA GLU A 69 18.21 3.30 -15.45
C GLU A 69 17.97 4.52 -14.56
N VAL A 70 17.30 4.29 -13.43
CA VAL A 70 16.89 5.36 -12.50
C VAL A 70 17.13 4.93 -11.06
N GLY A 71 17.22 5.90 -10.15
CA GLY A 71 17.33 5.61 -8.73
C GLY A 71 16.11 4.86 -8.19
N VAL A 72 16.29 3.92 -7.25
CA VAL A 72 15.21 3.11 -6.68
C VAL A 72 14.06 3.95 -6.12
N PHE A 73 14.35 5.14 -5.58
CA PHE A 73 13.36 6.08 -5.05
C PHE A 73 12.58 6.84 -6.13
N ALA A 74 13.04 6.86 -7.38
CA ALA A 74 12.28 7.36 -8.53
C ALA A 74 11.27 6.32 -9.06
N THR A 75 11.17 5.15 -8.41
CA THR A 75 10.31 4.03 -8.82
C THR A 75 9.31 3.63 -7.73
N ARG A 76 8.44 2.67 -8.08
CA ARG A 76 7.59 1.93 -7.14
C ARG A 76 8.05 0.47 -6.97
N SER A 77 9.33 0.17 -7.22
CA SER A 77 9.89 -1.18 -7.05
C SER A 77 9.64 -1.71 -5.63
N PRO A 78 9.21 -2.97 -5.46
CA PRO A 78 9.08 -3.58 -4.14
C PRO A 78 10.44 -3.84 -3.47
N VAL A 79 11.51 -4.00 -4.27
CA VAL A 79 12.89 -4.20 -3.79
C VAL A 79 13.49 -2.83 -3.48
N ARG A 80 13.43 -2.43 -2.21
CA ARG A 80 13.88 -1.12 -1.70
C ARG A 80 14.35 -1.26 -0.24
N PRO A 81 15.13 -0.30 0.31
CA PRO A 81 15.72 -0.41 1.64
C PRO A 81 14.71 -0.74 2.75
N ASN A 82 13.55 -0.08 2.72
CA ASN A 82 12.40 -0.39 3.57
C ASN A 82 11.23 -0.77 2.65
N PRO A 83 10.87 -2.05 2.50
CA PRO A 83 9.87 -2.53 1.55
C PRO A 83 8.44 -2.23 2.02
N ILE A 84 8.13 -0.95 2.19
CA ILE A 84 6.81 -0.44 2.54
C ILE A 84 6.04 -0.16 1.25
N GLY A 85 4.92 -0.85 1.10
CA GLY A 85 3.95 -0.63 0.05
C GLY A 85 2.92 0.43 0.47
N LEU A 86 2.37 1.10 -0.54
CA LEU A 86 1.30 2.09 -0.38
C LEU A 86 0.24 1.82 -1.46
N SER A 87 -1.01 1.71 -1.04
CA SER A 87 -2.16 1.69 -1.95
C SER A 87 -3.20 2.70 -1.47
N VAL A 88 -3.71 3.52 -2.38
CA VAL A 88 -4.99 4.22 -2.17
C VAL A 88 -6.08 3.24 -2.58
N VAL A 89 -6.99 2.94 -1.65
CA VAL A 89 -8.00 1.91 -1.82
C VAL A 89 -9.40 2.50 -1.65
N GLU A 90 -10.36 1.99 -2.43
CA GLU A 90 -11.77 2.28 -2.25
C GLU A 90 -12.29 1.50 -1.04
N ILE A 91 -13.00 2.17 -0.13
CA ILE A 91 -13.65 1.54 1.01
C ILE A 91 -15.00 1.00 0.56
N ILE A 92 -15.16 -0.32 0.60
CA ILE A 92 -16.41 -1.00 0.25
C ILE A 92 -17.28 -1.18 1.49
N LYS A 93 -16.67 -1.59 2.61
CA LYS A 93 -17.38 -1.79 3.87
C LYS A 93 -16.43 -1.81 5.07
N VAL A 94 -16.84 -1.15 6.14
CA VAL A 94 -16.16 -1.15 7.44
C VAL A 94 -16.87 -2.12 8.40
N TYR A 95 -16.10 -2.90 9.14
CA TYR A 95 -16.54 -3.76 10.24
C TYR A 95 -15.69 -3.44 11.49
N ASN A 96 -16.03 -4.03 12.65
CA ASN A 96 -15.32 -3.76 13.91
C ASN A 96 -13.83 -4.15 13.89
N THR A 97 -13.47 -5.21 13.16
CA THR A 97 -12.11 -5.77 13.09
C THR A 97 -11.65 -6.06 11.66
N SER A 98 -12.43 -5.65 10.65
CA SER A 98 -12.02 -5.81 9.26
C SER A 98 -12.51 -4.69 8.36
N LEU A 99 -11.81 -4.52 7.24
CA LEU A 99 -12.10 -3.52 6.22
C LEU A 99 -12.11 -4.20 4.85
N LYS A 100 -13.22 -4.11 4.12
CA LYS A 100 -13.30 -4.57 2.72
C LYS A 100 -12.97 -3.42 1.78
N VAL A 101 -12.04 -3.66 0.87
CA VAL A 101 -11.49 -2.64 -0.02
C VAL A 101 -11.30 -3.14 -1.46
N LYS A 102 -11.19 -2.20 -2.40
CA LYS A 102 -10.68 -2.45 -3.77
C LYS A 102 -9.45 -1.59 -4.06
N GLY A 103 -8.63 -2.01 -5.02
CA GLY A 103 -7.46 -1.25 -5.48
C GLY A 103 -6.13 -1.61 -4.80
N ILE A 104 -6.11 -2.53 -3.83
CA ILE A 104 -4.88 -2.95 -3.16
C ILE A 104 -3.99 -3.80 -4.07
N ASN A 105 -2.67 -3.54 -4.02
CA ASN A 105 -1.65 -4.35 -4.70
C ASN A 105 -0.77 -5.09 -3.69
N ALA A 106 -1.34 -6.12 -3.07
CA ALA A 106 -0.67 -6.95 -2.06
C ALA A 106 -1.11 -8.41 -2.17
N TYR A 107 -0.22 -9.32 -1.79
CA TYR A 107 -0.48 -10.76 -1.72
C TYR A 107 -1.29 -11.12 -0.46
N ASN A 108 -1.95 -12.28 -0.48
CA ASN A 108 -2.53 -12.86 0.73
C ASN A 108 -1.47 -13.02 1.83
N GLY A 109 -1.83 -12.72 3.07
CA GLY A 109 -0.93 -12.74 4.23
C GLY A 109 -0.01 -11.53 4.36
N THR A 110 -0.07 -10.55 3.45
CA THR A 110 0.78 -9.34 3.55
C THR A 110 0.50 -8.57 4.85
N PRO A 111 1.51 -8.31 5.69
CA PRO A 111 1.33 -7.56 6.94
C PRO A 111 0.92 -6.11 6.66
N VAL A 112 -0.11 -5.64 7.35
CA VAL A 112 -0.59 -4.26 7.29
C VAL A 112 0.05 -3.48 8.44
N LEU A 113 0.60 -2.30 8.12
CA LEU A 113 1.32 -1.45 9.07
C LEU A 113 0.43 -0.30 9.56
N ASP A 114 -0.38 0.28 8.69
CA ASP A 114 -1.17 1.47 9.00
C ASP A 114 -2.33 1.68 8.03
N ILE A 115 -3.35 2.42 8.46
CA ILE A 115 -4.53 2.83 7.68
C ILE A 115 -4.80 4.30 7.95
N LYS A 116 -4.94 5.10 6.90
CA LYS A 116 -5.30 6.52 7.01
C LYS A 116 -6.46 6.85 6.08
N PRO A 117 -7.37 7.78 6.44
CA PRO A 117 -8.32 8.29 5.47
C PRO A 117 -7.56 8.94 4.31
N TYR A 118 -8.12 8.86 3.10
CA TYR A 118 -7.66 9.66 1.97
C TYR A 118 -8.58 10.88 1.82
N ASP A 119 -8.02 12.08 1.88
CA ASP A 119 -8.79 13.33 1.81
C ASP A 119 -8.15 14.39 0.89
N TYR A 120 -8.63 15.63 0.98
CA TYR A 120 -8.15 16.73 0.14
C TYR A 120 -6.69 17.11 0.40
N TRP A 121 -6.13 16.80 1.57
CA TRP A 121 -4.73 17.07 1.89
C TRP A 121 -3.77 16.11 1.17
N ASP A 122 -4.25 14.92 0.79
CA ASP A 122 -3.46 13.91 0.07
C ASP A 122 -3.47 14.09 -1.46
N ARG A 123 -4.27 15.03 -1.97
CA ARG A 123 -4.49 15.24 -3.41
C ARG A 123 -3.78 16.49 -3.93
N PRO A 124 -2.55 16.37 -4.47
CA PRO A 124 -1.90 17.51 -5.12
C PRO A 124 -2.69 17.94 -6.37
N GLU A 125 -2.97 19.24 -6.50
CA GLU A 125 -3.73 19.78 -7.64
C GLU A 125 -2.95 19.73 -8.96
N ARG A 126 -1.62 19.88 -8.89
CA ARG A 126 -0.73 19.89 -10.06
C ARG A 126 0.44 18.95 -9.81
N ILE A 127 0.55 17.92 -10.63
CA ILE A 127 1.66 16.97 -10.59
C ILE A 127 2.48 17.05 -11.88
N LYS A 128 3.78 16.77 -11.75
CA LYS A 128 4.68 16.51 -12.87
C LYS A 128 5.14 15.06 -12.78
N VAL A 129 5.04 14.34 -13.90
CA VAL A 129 5.48 12.95 -14.02
C VAL A 129 6.49 12.91 -15.16
N PRO A 130 7.62 12.19 -15.05
CA PRO A 130 8.61 12.16 -16.13
C PRO A 130 8.05 11.45 -17.38
N GLU A 131 8.53 11.85 -18.56
CA GLU A 131 8.04 11.35 -19.86
C GLU A 131 8.20 9.84 -20.03
N TRP A 132 9.24 9.27 -19.42
CA TRP A 132 9.51 7.83 -19.44
C TRP A 132 8.60 7.03 -18.51
N HIS A 133 7.87 7.68 -17.59
CA HIS A 133 6.92 6.98 -16.74
C HIS A 133 5.70 6.61 -17.58
N PRO A 134 5.22 5.36 -17.53
CA PRO A 134 4.03 4.99 -18.26
C PRO A 134 2.85 5.81 -17.73
N THR A 135 2.36 6.74 -18.54
CA THR A 135 1.17 7.54 -18.23
C THR A 135 -0.11 6.74 -18.42
N THR A 136 -0.02 5.59 -19.09
CA THR A 136 -1.16 4.71 -19.38
C THR A 136 -0.82 3.24 -19.15
N LYS A 137 -1.37 2.64 -18.10
CA LYS A 137 -1.73 1.21 -18.06
C LYS A 137 -3.00 0.97 -17.23
N HIS A 138 -4.04 1.80 -17.39
CA HIS A 138 -5.42 1.47 -17.00
C HIS A 138 -6.38 2.30 -17.89
N LYS A 139 -6.69 1.77 -19.08
CA LYS A 139 -8.06 1.86 -19.60
C LYS A 139 -8.75 0.57 -19.20
#